data_AF-A0A183MM23-F1
#
_entry.id   AF-A0A183MM23-F1
#
_cell.length_a   1.000
_cell.length_b   1.000
_cell.length_c   1.000
_cell.angle_alpha   90.00
_cell.angle_beta   90.00
_cell.angle_gamma   90.00
#
_symmetry.space_group_name_H-M   'P 1'
#
loop_
_entity.id
_entity.type
_entity.pdbx_description
1 polymer ?
#
loop_
_entity_poly.entity_id
_entity_poly.type
_entity_poly.pdbx_seq_one_letter_code
_entity_poly.pdbx_strand_id
1 'polypeptide(L)'
;MQFDDLRNSDEETRLIKQTENQLESQSRRISNQVFNLKSMLDNKLLISMFQEWLKTLDQSEFKYNSSNNLAFILEVNQYLTITKNQLNMEKLKQRIDKANYIYDNYLRISCEKPIELPEKFIKRLDQEKDRPTSATLKGLRDHHLNSLYSLFNEFLNVTAKKLGLSVSQLCQMPEIELIPLVVTPKTLNQAAETKQKFSIKMRPMLEDKEELSKLLKRAAFQPPDFKLILFYQYLVDYGFKENCPLIDQDLIFHIEILRFEELHRGHVEHSLIRKKVLCILQTFLESVFPPQIQIGLPNEVINRLVGRIHRQTDHKGPISLNLFDEAVRLTFNEILPFWAGFKRNILSYKYHEVLENRLKAHQDWKLPSTEIQLPNMPHDKEANSFTYSIRKGVDWQNVGH
;
A
#
# COMPACT_ATOMS: atom_id res chain seq x y z
N MET A 1 -35.59 1.40 45.30
CA MET A 1 -34.38 1.41 44.46
C MET A 1 -34.26 0.05 43.75
N GLN A 2 -35.25 -0.34 42.95
CA GLN A 2 -35.27 -1.65 42.26
C GLN A 2 -36.17 -1.66 41.00
N PHE A 3 -36.68 -0.49 40.57
CA PHE A 3 -37.61 -0.39 39.44
C PHE A 3 -37.04 0.36 38.21
N ASP A 4 -35.86 0.97 38.32
CA ASP A 4 -35.22 1.71 37.21
C ASP A 4 -34.22 0.87 36.40
N ASP A 5 -33.65 -0.20 36.98
CA ASP A 5 -32.71 -1.08 36.27
C ASP A 5 -33.37 -1.96 35.20
N LEU A 6 -34.68 -2.25 35.34
CA LEU A 6 -35.41 -3.08 34.38
C LEU A 6 -35.82 -2.32 33.11
N ARG A 7 -35.97 -0.98 33.15
CA ARG A 7 -36.34 -0.19 31.96
C ARG A 7 -35.16 0.11 31.04
N ASN A 8 -33.97 0.33 31.61
CA ASN A 8 -32.76 0.57 30.82
C ASN A 8 -32.32 -0.68 30.04
N SER A 9 -32.50 -1.87 30.62
CA SER A 9 -32.22 -3.15 29.95
C SER A 9 -33.10 -3.36 28.71
N ASP A 10 -34.39 -3.01 28.77
CA ASP A 10 -35.32 -3.16 27.66
C ASP A 10 -35.08 -2.17 26.51
N GLU A 11 -34.61 -0.95 26.82
CA GLU A 11 -34.24 0.05 25.80
C GLU A 11 -32.92 -0.29 25.09
N GLU A 12 -31.89 -0.73 25.83
CA GLU A 12 -30.64 -1.22 25.22
C GLU A 12 -30.89 -2.41 24.30
N THR A 13 -31.75 -3.36 24.73
CA THR A 13 -32.08 -4.54 23.92
C THR A 13 -32.85 -4.17 22.65
N ARG A 14 -33.67 -3.09 22.69
CA ARG A 14 -34.38 -2.57 21.51
C ARG A 14 -33.46 -1.83 20.54
N LEU A 15 -32.51 -1.04 21.04
CA LEU A 15 -31.50 -0.38 20.21
C LEU A 15 -30.57 -1.39 19.54
N ILE A 16 -30.14 -2.43 20.25
CA ILE A 16 -29.30 -3.49 19.68
C ILE A 16 -30.06 -4.22 18.56
N LYS A 17 -31.32 -4.61 18.80
CA LYS A 17 -32.17 -5.24 17.77
C LYS A 17 -32.47 -4.33 16.59
N GLN A 18 -32.62 -3.02 16.78
CA GLN A 18 -32.78 -2.08 15.66
C GLN A 18 -31.49 -1.94 14.85
N THR A 19 -30.33 -1.94 15.52
CA THR A 19 -29.02 -1.85 14.88
C THR A 19 -28.70 -3.13 14.10
N GLU A 20 -28.99 -4.30 14.67
CA GLU A 20 -28.86 -5.60 14.00
C GLU A 20 -29.80 -5.72 12.79
N ASN A 21 -31.06 -5.28 12.93
CA ASN A 21 -31.99 -5.26 11.78
C ASN A 21 -31.57 -4.27 10.69
N GLN A 22 -30.93 -3.14 11.04
CA GLN A 22 -30.37 -2.20 10.06
C GLN A 22 -29.13 -2.77 9.36
N LEU A 23 -28.28 -3.51 10.07
CA LEU A 23 -27.12 -4.23 9.52
C LEU A 23 -27.54 -5.41 8.63
N GLU A 24 -28.57 -6.17 9.01
CA GLU A 24 -29.13 -7.23 8.18
C GLU A 24 -29.84 -6.68 6.94
N SER A 25 -30.58 -5.58 7.06
CA SER A 25 -31.26 -4.97 5.91
C SER A 25 -30.30 -4.23 4.98
N GLN A 26 -29.18 -3.70 5.47
CA GLN A 26 -28.05 -3.30 4.62
C GLN A 26 -27.39 -4.51 3.95
N SER A 27 -27.09 -5.58 4.68
CA SER A 27 -26.48 -6.79 4.13
C SER A 27 -27.35 -7.46 3.05
N ARG A 28 -28.69 -7.47 3.20
CA ARG A 28 -29.64 -7.95 2.20
C ARG A 28 -29.80 -7.02 1.00
N ARG A 29 -29.65 -5.70 1.18
CA ARG A 29 -29.59 -4.74 0.05
C ARG A 29 -28.30 -4.90 -0.76
N ILE A 30 -27.22 -5.27 -0.09
CA ILE A 30 -25.87 -5.48 -0.66
C ILE A 30 -25.79 -6.81 -1.42
N SER A 31 -26.48 -7.87 -0.99
CA SER A 31 -26.44 -9.19 -1.65
C SER A 31 -27.15 -9.26 -3.00
N ASN A 32 -27.99 -8.27 -3.35
CA ASN A 32 -28.76 -8.26 -4.59
C ASN A 32 -28.18 -7.31 -5.67
N GLN A 33 -26.98 -6.77 -5.45
CA GLN A 33 -26.36 -5.86 -6.40
C GLN A 33 -25.73 -6.65 -7.55
N VAL A 34 -26.35 -6.62 -8.73
CA VAL A 34 -25.78 -7.20 -9.95
C VAL A 34 -24.58 -6.35 -10.37
N PHE A 35 -23.38 -6.80 -10.03
CA PHE A 35 -22.15 -6.16 -10.49
C PHE A 35 -22.06 -6.31 -12.01
N ASN A 36 -22.13 -5.18 -12.71
CA ASN A 36 -22.02 -5.16 -14.17
C ASN A 36 -20.76 -4.38 -14.57
N LEU A 37 -20.15 -4.77 -15.70
CA LEU A 37 -18.94 -4.14 -16.22
C LEU A 37 -19.04 -2.61 -16.26
N LYS A 38 -20.22 -2.09 -16.65
CA LYS A 38 -20.48 -0.65 -16.71
C LYS A 38 -20.32 0.07 -15.35
N SER A 39 -20.75 -0.55 -14.25
CA SER A 39 -20.59 -0.01 -12.89
C SER A 39 -19.16 -0.10 -12.37
N MET A 40 -18.30 -0.89 -13.01
CA MET A 40 -16.94 -1.19 -12.55
C MET A 40 -15.85 -0.52 -13.39
N LEU A 41 -16.22 0.26 -14.42
CA LEU A 41 -15.26 0.95 -15.30
C LEU A 41 -14.35 1.94 -14.55
N ASP A 42 -14.80 2.45 -13.40
CA ASP A 42 -14.03 3.38 -12.56
C ASP A 42 -13.03 2.67 -11.62
N ASN A 43 -13.16 1.34 -11.44
CA ASN A 43 -12.24 0.55 -10.63
C ASN A 43 -11.00 0.18 -11.47
N LYS A 44 -9.95 1.00 -11.34
CA LYS A 44 -8.72 0.88 -12.15
C LYS A 44 -8.04 -0.48 -12.00
N LEU A 45 -7.97 -1.02 -10.79
CA LEU A 45 -7.32 -2.29 -10.52
C LEU A 45 -8.08 -3.46 -11.17
N LEU A 46 -9.39 -3.57 -10.93
CA LEU A 46 -10.20 -4.63 -11.53
C LEU A 46 -10.21 -4.56 -13.06
N ILE A 47 -10.28 -3.35 -13.63
CA ILE A 47 -10.18 -3.17 -15.08
C ILE A 47 -8.81 -3.57 -15.61
N SER A 48 -7.72 -3.25 -14.89
CA SER A 48 -6.37 -3.69 -15.27
C SER A 48 -6.23 -5.21 -15.25
N MET A 49 -6.74 -5.86 -14.19
CA MET A 49 -6.75 -7.32 -14.09
C MET A 49 -7.58 -7.95 -15.22
N PHE A 50 -8.73 -7.36 -15.54
CA PHE A 50 -9.57 -7.83 -16.64
C PHE A 50 -8.88 -7.66 -18.00
N GLN A 51 -8.19 -6.54 -18.23
CA GLN A 51 -7.38 -6.33 -19.43
C GLN A 51 -6.28 -7.38 -19.59
N GLU A 52 -5.60 -7.73 -18.50
CA GLU A 52 -4.55 -8.74 -18.52
C GLU A 52 -5.13 -10.14 -18.77
N TRP A 53 -6.26 -10.47 -18.15
CA TRP A 53 -6.97 -11.72 -18.38
C TRP A 53 -7.46 -11.85 -19.84
N LEU A 54 -8.00 -10.79 -20.43
CA LEU A 54 -8.38 -10.79 -21.85
C LEU A 54 -7.17 -11.06 -22.75
N LYS A 55 -6.00 -10.47 -22.47
CA LYS A 55 -4.77 -10.74 -23.24
C LYS A 55 -4.34 -12.21 -23.20
N THR A 56 -4.58 -12.90 -22.07
CA THR A 56 -4.28 -14.35 -21.97
C THR A 56 -5.21 -15.21 -22.81
N LEU A 57 -6.46 -14.78 -22.99
CA LEU A 57 -7.44 -15.48 -23.82
C LEU A 57 -7.18 -15.25 -25.31
N ASP A 58 -6.80 -14.02 -25.67
CA ASP A 58 -6.53 -13.59 -27.06
C ASP A 58 -5.31 -14.32 -27.70
N GLN A 59 -4.49 -15.02 -26.91
CA GLN A 59 -3.36 -15.83 -27.40
C GLN A 59 -3.79 -17.21 -27.95
N SER A 60 -5.03 -17.63 -27.71
CA SER A 60 -5.57 -18.93 -28.15
C SER A 60 -6.43 -18.79 -29.42
N GLU A 61 -5.80 -18.96 -30.58
CA GLU A 61 -6.32 -19.27 -31.94
C GLU A 61 -7.66 -18.71 -32.49
N PHE A 62 -8.39 -17.82 -31.80
CA PHE A 62 -9.56 -17.15 -32.34
C PHE A 62 -9.48 -15.64 -32.09
N LYS A 63 -9.59 -14.86 -33.18
CA LYS A 63 -9.66 -13.39 -33.23
C LYS A 63 -10.82 -12.85 -32.38
N TYR A 64 -10.66 -12.83 -31.07
CA TYR A 64 -11.54 -12.06 -30.21
C TYR A 64 -10.95 -10.67 -30.04
N ASN A 65 -11.54 -9.68 -30.72
CA ASN A 65 -11.23 -8.27 -30.52
C ASN A 65 -11.66 -7.76 -29.12
N SER A 66 -11.80 -8.63 -28.12
CA SER A 66 -12.33 -8.32 -26.79
C SER A 66 -11.44 -7.31 -26.05
N SER A 67 -10.12 -7.45 -26.17
CA SER A 67 -9.17 -6.46 -25.64
C SER A 67 -9.29 -5.10 -26.34
N ASN A 68 -9.41 -5.08 -27.67
CA ASN A 68 -9.64 -3.85 -28.44
C ASN A 68 -11.00 -3.22 -28.11
N ASN A 69 -12.05 -4.03 -27.94
CA ASN A 69 -13.39 -3.60 -27.55
C ASN A 69 -13.37 -2.93 -26.16
N LEU A 70 -12.65 -3.51 -25.19
CA LEU A 70 -12.50 -2.92 -23.87
C LEU A 70 -11.70 -1.61 -23.93
N ALA A 71 -10.60 -1.57 -24.68
CA ALA A 71 -9.82 -0.35 -24.88
C ALA A 71 -10.68 0.76 -25.51
N PHE A 72 -11.43 0.45 -26.56
CA PHE A 72 -12.39 1.37 -27.18
C PHE A 72 -13.43 1.89 -26.18
N ILE A 73 -14.01 1.03 -25.34
CA ILE A 73 -14.99 1.43 -24.32
C ILE A 73 -14.39 2.44 -23.33
N LEU A 74 -13.16 2.21 -22.87
CA LEU A 74 -12.46 3.11 -21.94
C LEU A 74 -12.19 4.47 -22.59
N GLU A 75 -11.72 4.47 -23.84
CA GLU A 75 -11.47 5.70 -24.63
C GLU A 75 -12.76 6.50 -24.85
N VAL A 76 -13.86 5.84 -25.21
CA VAL A 76 -15.18 6.48 -25.37
C VAL A 76 -15.70 7.01 -24.04
N ASN A 77 -15.53 6.29 -22.93
CA ASN A 77 -15.94 6.81 -21.63
C ASN A 77 -15.17 8.07 -21.25
N GLN A 78 -13.85 8.11 -21.46
CA GLN A 78 -13.06 9.32 -21.27
C GLN A 78 -13.56 10.47 -22.15
N TYR A 79 -13.84 10.22 -23.44
CA TYR A 79 -14.43 11.21 -24.33
C TYR A 79 -15.78 11.75 -23.83
N LEU A 80 -16.65 10.88 -23.30
CA LEU A 80 -17.97 11.24 -22.80
C LEU A 80 -17.93 12.00 -21.47
N THR A 81 -16.89 11.81 -20.64
CA THR A 81 -16.71 12.57 -19.39
C THR A 81 -16.37 14.04 -19.61
N ILE A 82 -15.80 14.39 -20.77
CA ILE A 82 -15.61 15.80 -21.15
C ILE A 82 -17.01 16.36 -21.43
N THR A 83 -17.55 17.26 -20.60
CA THR A 83 -18.92 17.79 -20.77
C THR A 83 -18.97 19.01 -21.69
N LYS A 84 -19.99 19.08 -22.58
CA LYS A 84 -20.18 20.20 -23.52
C LYS A 84 -20.44 21.55 -22.83
N ASN A 85 -21.01 21.54 -21.63
CA ASN A 85 -21.52 22.74 -20.95
C ASN A 85 -20.44 23.55 -20.19
N GLN A 86 -19.17 23.12 -20.22
CA GLN A 86 -18.04 23.75 -19.52
C GLN A 86 -16.76 23.74 -20.37
N LEU A 87 -16.89 23.96 -21.68
CA LEU A 87 -15.76 23.94 -22.61
C LEU A 87 -15.11 25.33 -22.69
N ASN A 88 -13.90 25.46 -22.13
CA ASN A 88 -12.95 26.46 -22.60
C ASN A 88 -12.34 25.98 -23.94
N MET A 89 -11.67 26.87 -24.67
CA MET A 89 -11.06 26.54 -25.98
C MET A 89 -10.12 25.33 -25.91
N GLU A 90 -9.41 25.13 -24.80
CA GLU A 90 -8.52 23.99 -24.57
C GLU A 90 -9.28 22.67 -24.43
N LYS A 91 -10.35 22.61 -23.62
CA LYS A 91 -11.18 21.40 -23.47
C LYS A 91 -11.92 21.04 -24.75
N LEU A 92 -12.32 22.04 -25.54
CA LEU A 92 -12.91 21.80 -26.86
C LEU A 92 -11.91 21.14 -27.80
N LYS A 93 -10.67 21.66 -27.84
CA LYS A 93 -9.57 21.06 -28.61
C LYS A 93 -9.29 19.63 -28.16
N GLN A 94 -9.13 19.38 -26.86
CA GLN A 94 -8.95 18.04 -26.31
C GLN A 94 -10.06 17.07 -26.69
N ARG A 95 -11.32 17.54 -26.69
CA ARG A 95 -12.47 16.72 -27.11
C ARG A 95 -12.38 16.32 -28.58
N ILE A 96 -12.01 17.26 -29.46
CA ILE A 96 -11.87 17.02 -30.90
C ILE A 96 -10.70 16.05 -31.15
N ASP A 97 -9.55 16.30 -30.53
CA ASP A 97 -8.36 15.45 -30.65
C ASP A 97 -8.67 14.02 -30.19
N LYS A 98 -9.43 13.85 -29.10
CA LYS A 98 -9.86 12.54 -28.61
C LYS A 98 -10.84 11.85 -29.55
N ALA A 99 -11.77 12.58 -30.16
CA ALA A 99 -12.68 12.01 -31.16
C ALA A 99 -11.94 11.50 -32.40
N ASN A 100 -10.98 12.29 -32.89
CA ASN A 100 -10.12 11.90 -34.02
C ASN A 100 -9.28 10.67 -33.66
N TYR A 101 -8.68 10.66 -32.47
CA TYR A 101 -7.93 9.51 -31.96
C TYR A 101 -8.79 8.23 -31.94
N ILE A 102 -10.01 8.31 -31.41
CA ILE A 102 -10.92 7.15 -31.38
C ILE A 102 -11.23 6.67 -32.80
N TYR A 103 -11.49 7.60 -33.72
CA TYR A 103 -11.77 7.25 -35.11
C TYR A 103 -10.58 6.57 -35.78
N ASP A 104 -9.40 7.18 -35.74
CA ASP A 104 -8.20 6.69 -36.42
C ASP A 104 -7.70 5.34 -35.90
N ASN A 105 -7.85 5.09 -34.60
CA ASN A 105 -7.30 3.87 -33.98
C ASN A 105 -8.28 2.70 -34.00
N TYR A 106 -9.60 2.94 -34.00
CA TYR A 106 -10.60 1.89 -33.80
C TYR A 106 -11.65 1.78 -34.90
N LEU A 107 -12.01 2.88 -35.57
CA LEU A 107 -13.15 2.92 -36.51
C LEU A 107 -12.73 3.00 -37.98
N ARG A 108 -11.56 3.58 -38.26
CA ARG A 108 -11.05 3.75 -39.62
C ARG A 108 -10.73 2.38 -40.25
N ILE A 109 -10.98 2.26 -41.55
CA ILE A 109 -10.61 1.08 -42.34
C ILE A 109 -9.09 0.85 -42.20
N SER A 110 -8.70 -0.37 -41.84
CA SER A 110 -7.30 -0.77 -41.63
C SER A 110 -6.57 -0.01 -40.51
N CYS A 111 -7.27 0.36 -39.44
CA CYS A 111 -6.65 0.92 -38.24
C CYS A 111 -5.84 -0.11 -37.44
N GLU A 112 -5.01 0.37 -36.52
CA GLU A 112 -4.15 -0.48 -35.69
C GLU A 112 -4.93 -1.40 -34.74
N LYS A 113 -6.12 -0.97 -34.28
CA LYS A 113 -6.91 -1.68 -33.27
C LYS A 113 -8.37 -1.82 -33.72
N PRO A 114 -8.65 -2.59 -34.78
CA PRO A 114 -9.99 -2.67 -35.33
C PRO A 114 -10.94 -3.30 -34.32
N ILE A 115 -12.14 -2.70 -34.22
CA ILE A 115 -13.28 -3.27 -33.51
C ILE A 115 -14.33 -3.75 -34.50
N GLU A 116 -15.16 -4.70 -34.08
CA GLU A 116 -16.26 -5.18 -34.92
C GLU A 116 -17.35 -4.09 -35.03
N LEU A 117 -17.69 -3.69 -36.24
CA LEU A 117 -18.69 -2.65 -36.48
C LEU A 117 -19.99 -3.28 -37.00
N PRO A 118 -21.10 -3.24 -36.23
CA PRO A 118 -22.40 -3.65 -36.73
C PRO A 118 -22.83 -2.79 -37.93
N GLU A 119 -23.49 -3.38 -38.93
CA GLU A 119 -23.90 -2.70 -40.17
C GLU A 119 -24.67 -1.39 -39.94
N LYS A 120 -25.47 -1.33 -38.88
CA LYS A 120 -26.23 -0.14 -38.48
C LYS A 120 -25.34 1.07 -38.15
N PHE A 121 -24.14 0.83 -37.63
CA PHE A 121 -23.19 1.88 -37.27
C PHE A 121 -22.29 2.25 -38.45
N ILE A 122 -21.97 1.31 -39.33
CA ILE A 122 -21.28 1.58 -40.60
C ILE A 122 -22.05 2.63 -41.40
N LYS A 123 -23.35 2.38 -41.65
CA LYS A 123 -24.23 3.32 -42.36
C LYS A 123 -24.34 4.70 -41.68
N ARG A 124 -24.24 4.76 -40.35
CA ARG A 124 -24.27 6.03 -39.61
C ARG A 124 -22.95 6.79 -39.72
N LEU A 125 -21.82 6.09 -39.68
CA LEU A 125 -20.50 6.70 -39.86
C LEU A 125 -20.35 7.30 -41.26
N ASP A 126 -20.86 6.60 -42.28
CA ASP A 126 -20.92 7.11 -43.66
C ASP A 126 -21.74 8.41 -43.75
N GLN A 127 -22.90 8.46 -43.08
CA GLN A 127 -23.75 9.65 -43.01
C GLN A 127 -23.10 10.80 -42.22
N GLU A 128 -22.30 10.48 -41.21
CA GLU A 128 -21.58 11.43 -40.35
C GLU A 128 -20.25 11.90 -40.96
N LYS A 129 -19.94 11.51 -42.22
CA LYS A 129 -18.68 11.82 -42.92
C LYS A 129 -17.46 11.49 -42.07
N ASP A 130 -17.44 10.29 -41.50
CA ASP A 130 -16.31 9.78 -40.73
C ASP A 130 -15.98 10.60 -39.46
N ARG A 131 -16.94 11.40 -38.98
CA ARG A 131 -16.83 12.18 -37.74
C ARG A 131 -17.88 11.72 -36.74
N PRO A 132 -17.58 10.67 -35.94
CA PRO A 132 -18.57 10.01 -35.13
C PRO A 132 -19.18 10.97 -34.09
N THR A 133 -20.51 11.06 -34.07
CA THR A 133 -21.22 11.85 -33.07
C THR A 133 -21.11 11.20 -31.68
N SER A 134 -21.31 11.99 -30.62
CA SER A 134 -21.35 11.43 -29.26
C SER A 134 -22.46 10.39 -29.08
N ALA A 135 -23.53 10.45 -29.89
CA ALA A 135 -24.59 9.45 -29.90
C ALA A 135 -24.13 8.14 -30.55
N THR A 136 -23.41 8.22 -31.66
CA THR A 136 -22.80 7.07 -32.35
C THR A 136 -21.77 6.36 -31.47
N LEU A 137 -20.85 7.11 -30.85
CA LEU A 137 -19.86 6.55 -29.91
C LEU A 137 -20.52 5.89 -28.69
N LYS A 138 -21.55 6.52 -28.11
CA LYS A 138 -22.30 5.95 -26.98
C LYS A 138 -22.99 4.65 -27.38
N GLY A 139 -23.61 4.61 -28.55
CA GLY A 139 -24.28 3.41 -29.07
C GLY A 139 -23.31 2.25 -29.33
N LEU A 140 -22.14 2.54 -29.91
CA LEU A 140 -21.08 1.55 -30.12
C LEU A 140 -20.53 1.03 -28.78
N ARG A 141 -20.24 1.92 -27.83
CA ARG A 141 -19.79 1.55 -26.49
C ARG A 141 -20.77 0.61 -25.81
N ASP A 142 -22.07 0.92 -25.82
CA ASP A 142 -23.08 0.10 -25.16
C ASP A 142 -23.23 -1.27 -25.85
N HIS A 143 -23.05 -1.34 -27.18
CA HIS A 143 -23.02 -2.62 -27.90
C HIS A 143 -21.85 -3.50 -27.46
N HIS A 144 -20.63 -2.95 -27.42
CA HIS A 144 -19.44 -3.70 -27.01
C HIS A 144 -19.45 -4.04 -25.51
N LEU A 145 -20.00 -3.18 -24.66
CA LEU A 145 -20.18 -3.48 -23.23
C LEU A 145 -21.04 -4.74 -23.02
N ASN A 146 -22.10 -4.90 -23.81
CA ASN A 146 -22.94 -6.10 -23.75
C ASN A 146 -22.18 -7.34 -24.23
N SER A 147 -21.35 -7.22 -25.27
CA SER A 147 -20.53 -8.34 -25.77
C SER A 147 -19.51 -8.83 -24.75
N LEU A 148 -18.97 -7.94 -23.91
CA LEU A 148 -17.99 -8.28 -22.88
C LEU A 148 -18.63 -8.73 -21.56
N TYR A 149 -19.95 -8.65 -21.42
CA TYR A 149 -20.62 -8.91 -20.15
C TYR A 149 -20.44 -10.35 -19.65
N SER A 150 -20.57 -11.34 -20.55
CA SER A 150 -20.35 -12.75 -20.20
C SER A 150 -18.89 -13.02 -19.79
N LEU A 151 -17.94 -12.50 -20.58
CA LEU A 151 -16.50 -12.62 -20.30
C LEU A 151 -16.11 -11.96 -18.97
N PHE A 152 -16.70 -10.80 -18.67
CA PHE A 152 -16.44 -10.12 -17.41
C PHE A 152 -16.96 -10.92 -16.20
N ASN A 153 -18.14 -11.53 -16.31
CA ASN A 153 -18.66 -12.39 -15.25
C ASN A 153 -17.81 -13.65 -15.07
N GLU A 154 -17.32 -14.24 -16.16
CA GLU A 154 -16.40 -15.38 -16.09
C GLU A 154 -15.07 -14.99 -15.42
N PHE A 155 -14.49 -13.85 -15.81
CA PHE A 155 -13.32 -13.26 -15.16
C PHE A 155 -13.51 -13.09 -13.65
N LEU A 156 -14.64 -12.53 -13.22
CA LEU A 156 -14.93 -12.32 -11.81
C LEU A 156 -15.01 -13.64 -11.05
N ASN A 157 -15.66 -14.66 -11.62
CA ASN A 157 -15.76 -15.98 -11.01
C ASN A 157 -14.39 -16.66 -10.88
N VAL A 158 -13.57 -16.63 -11.93
CA VAL A 158 -12.23 -17.22 -11.93
C VAL A 158 -11.32 -16.51 -10.92
N THR A 159 -11.36 -15.18 -10.91
CA THR A 159 -10.53 -14.35 -10.02
C THR A 159 -10.93 -14.51 -8.56
N ALA A 160 -12.24 -14.47 -8.26
CA ALA A 160 -12.76 -14.68 -6.91
C ALA A 160 -12.36 -16.07 -6.38
N LYS A 161 -12.52 -17.12 -7.20
CA LYS A 161 -12.09 -18.48 -6.85
C LYS A 161 -10.58 -18.58 -6.59
N LYS A 162 -9.75 -17.92 -7.41
CA LYS A 162 -8.29 -17.90 -7.25
C LYS A 162 -7.86 -17.23 -5.94
N LEU A 163 -8.57 -16.19 -5.52
CA LEU A 163 -8.29 -15.44 -4.30
C LEU A 163 -9.00 -15.99 -3.05
N GLY A 164 -9.81 -17.04 -3.19
CA GLY A 164 -10.61 -17.58 -2.08
C GLY A 164 -11.72 -16.64 -1.60
N LEU A 165 -12.22 -15.77 -2.48
CA LEU A 165 -13.26 -14.77 -2.20
C LEU A 165 -14.56 -15.14 -2.92
N SER A 166 -15.69 -14.58 -2.45
CA SER A 166 -16.92 -14.50 -3.27
C SER A 166 -16.84 -13.33 -4.25
N VAL A 167 -17.60 -13.39 -5.35
CA VAL A 167 -17.67 -12.30 -6.33
C VAL A 167 -18.13 -10.99 -5.69
N SER A 168 -19.08 -11.06 -4.75
CA SER A 168 -19.54 -9.87 -4.03
C SER A 168 -18.43 -9.22 -3.21
N GLN A 169 -17.64 -10.03 -2.50
CA GLN A 169 -16.51 -9.53 -1.73
C GLN A 169 -15.44 -8.91 -2.64
N LEU A 170 -15.11 -9.56 -3.75
CA LEU A 170 -14.13 -9.04 -4.71
C LEU A 170 -14.55 -7.68 -5.28
N CYS A 171 -15.82 -7.50 -5.63
CA CYS A 171 -16.32 -6.25 -6.20
C CYS A 171 -16.47 -5.10 -5.18
N GLN A 172 -16.55 -5.41 -3.89
CA GLN A 172 -16.74 -4.42 -2.81
C GLN A 172 -15.45 -4.09 -2.05
N MET A 173 -14.42 -4.91 -2.21
CA MET A 173 -13.14 -4.72 -1.52
C MET A 173 -12.46 -3.43 -1.99
N PRO A 174 -11.98 -2.58 -1.06
CA PRO A 174 -11.24 -1.39 -1.42
C PRO A 174 -9.92 -1.76 -2.09
N GLU A 175 -9.47 -0.94 -3.05
CA GLU A 175 -8.27 -1.20 -3.85
C GLU A 175 -7.03 -1.48 -2.98
N ILE A 176 -6.91 -0.80 -1.85
CA ILE A 176 -5.78 -0.95 -0.92
C ILE A 176 -5.69 -2.34 -0.26
N GLU A 177 -6.82 -3.02 -0.08
CA GLU A 177 -6.89 -4.36 0.49
C GLU A 177 -6.75 -5.44 -0.60
N LEU A 178 -7.16 -5.12 -1.83
CA LEU A 178 -7.07 -6.06 -2.96
C LEU A 178 -5.65 -6.14 -3.53
N ILE A 179 -4.89 -5.04 -3.55
CA ILE A 179 -3.49 -4.99 -4.02
C ILE A 179 -2.62 -6.12 -3.43
N PRO A 180 -2.52 -6.30 -2.09
CA PRO A 180 -1.66 -7.34 -1.52
C PRO A 180 -2.13 -8.77 -1.81
N LEU A 181 -3.42 -8.98 -2.13
CA LEU A 181 -3.97 -10.30 -2.48
C LEU A 181 -3.69 -10.68 -3.94
N VAL A 182 -3.65 -9.69 -4.83
CA VAL A 182 -3.44 -9.89 -6.27
C VAL A 182 -1.95 -9.95 -6.62
N VAL A 183 -1.12 -9.21 -5.88
CA VAL A 183 0.33 -9.16 -6.10
C VAL A 183 1.00 -10.32 -5.36
N THR A 184 1.21 -11.44 -6.04
CA THR A 184 2.15 -12.46 -5.55
C THR A 184 3.57 -11.89 -5.51
N PRO A 185 4.43 -12.28 -4.54
CA PRO A 185 5.78 -11.74 -4.36
C PRO A 185 6.66 -11.77 -5.61
N LYS A 186 6.38 -12.67 -6.56
CA LYS A 186 7.13 -12.81 -7.82
C LYS A 186 6.82 -11.72 -8.86
N THR A 187 5.66 -11.06 -8.81
CA THR A 187 5.22 -10.10 -9.85
C THR A 187 5.64 -8.66 -9.58
N LEU A 188 6.16 -8.37 -8.37
CA LEU A 188 6.73 -7.07 -8.01
C LEU A 188 7.99 -6.73 -8.81
N ASN A 189 8.65 -7.74 -9.40
CA ASN A 189 9.89 -7.56 -10.16
C ASN A 189 9.68 -7.06 -11.61
N GLN A 190 8.48 -7.12 -12.18
CA GLN A 190 8.25 -6.71 -13.58
C GLN A 190 7.36 -5.47 -13.73
N ALA A 191 6.48 -5.17 -12.77
CA ALA A 191 5.67 -3.93 -12.80
C ALA A 191 6.35 -2.73 -12.12
N ALA A 192 7.43 -2.94 -11.36
CA ALA A 192 8.17 -1.88 -10.66
C ALA A 192 9.26 -1.21 -11.50
N GLU A 193 9.58 -1.71 -12.70
CA GLU A 193 10.63 -1.12 -13.55
C GLU A 193 10.22 0.24 -14.14
N THR A 194 8.93 0.61 -14.15
CA THR A 194 8.49 1.85 -14.79
C THR A 194 8.24 3.05 -13.87
N LYS A 195 8.40 2.97 -12.54
CA LYS A 195 8.23 4.15 -11.65
C LYS A 195 9.13 4.25 -10.42
N GLN A 196 10.32 3.64 -10.37
CA GLN A 196 11.26 3.97 -9.30
C GLN A 196 12.02 5.27 -9.64
N LYS A 197 11.40 6.42 -9.33
CA LYS A 197 11.94 7.77 -9.61
C LYS A 197 13.03 8.23 -8.62
N PHE A 198 13.43 7.41 -7.67
CA PHE A 198 14.38 7.80 -6.61
C PHE A 198 15.53 6.80 -6.46
N SER A 199 16.71 7.30 -6.11
CA SER A 199 17.94 6.51 -5.94
C SER A 199 17.91 5.74 -4.63
N ILE A 200 17.98 4.40 -4.67
CA ILE A 200 17.91 3.53 -3.49
C ILE A 200 19.09 3.77 -2.55
N LYS A 201 20.31 3.75 -3.10
CA LYS A 201 21.55 4.13 -2.42
C LYS A 201 21.84 5.59 -2.72
N MET A 202 22.27 6.34 -1.71
CA MET A 202 22.73 7.73 -1.88
C MET A 202 24.06 7.92 -1.19
N ARG A 203 24.81 8.94 -1.63
CA ARG A 203 26.09 9.30 -0.98
C ARG A 203 25.82 9.72 0.47
N PRO A 204 26.39 9.01 1.47
CA PRO A 204 26.21 9.38 2.87
C PRO A 204 26.88 10.68 3.23
N MET A 205 26.27 11.42 4.16
CA MET A 205 26.87 12.58 4.83
C MET A 205 27.35 12.20 6.24
N LEU A 206 28.06 13.11 6.91
CA LEU A 206 28.56 12.89 8.26
C LEU A 206 27.40 12.69 9.25
N GLU A 207 26.34 13.47 9.09
CA GLU A 207 25.12 13.40 9.92
C GLU A 207 24.41 12.05 9.76
N ASP A 208 24.42 11.48 8.54
CA ASP A 208 23.83 10.16 8.28
C ASP A 208 24.56 9.06 9.07
N LYS A 209 25.89 9.14 9.13
CA LYS A 209 26.72 8.22 9.91
C LYS A 209 26.46 8.35 11.40
N GLU A 210 26.41 9.57 11.92
CA GLU A 210 26.17 9.83 13.34
C GLU A 210 24.77 9.37 13.77
N GLU A 211 23.74 9.67 12.98
CA GLU A 211 22.36 9.28 13.26
C GLU A 211 22.21 7.76 13.26
N LEU A 212 22.70 7.08 12.22
CA LEU A 212 22.64 5.62 12.14
C LEU A 212 23.41 4.98 13.30
N SER A 213 24.61 5.46 13.61
CA SER A 213 25.40 4.95 14.74
C SER A 213 24.66 5.08 16.07
N LYS A 214 24.00 6.22 16.30
CA LYS A 214 23.18 6.45 17.50
C LYS A 214 21.97 5.51 17.56
N LEU A 215 21.29 5.34 16.44
CA LEU A 215 20.12 4.47 16.29
C LEU A 215 20.48 3.00 16.60
N LEU A 216 21.59 2.49 16.03
CA LEU A 216 22.05 1.11 16.25
C LEU A 216 22.51 0.87 17.69
N LYS A 217 23.25 1.81 18.28
CA LYS A 217 23.65 1.73 19.70
C LYS A 217 22.45 1.64 20.63
N ARG A 218 21.37 2.38 20.34
CA ARG A 218 20.13 2.30 21.10
C ARG A 218 19.44 0.94 20.93
N ALA A 219 19.33 0.45 19.69
CA ALA A 219 18.68 -0.81 19.36
C ALA A 219 19.40 -2.06 19.91
N ALA A 220 20.68 -1.94 20.26
CA ALA A 220 21.42 -3.00 20.93
C ALA A 220 20.76 -3.41 22.26
N PHE A 221 20.17 -2.48 23.01
CA PHE A 221 19.62 -2.76 24.35
C PHE A 221 18.17 -2.32 24.56
N GLN A 222 17.56 -1.71 23.55
CA GLN A 222 16.16 -1.30 23.55
C GLN A 222 15.46 -1.91 22.34
N PRO A 223 14.13 -2.12 22.41
CA PRO A 223 13.36 -2.49 21.25
C PRO A 223 13.63 -1.52 20.08
N PRO A 224 13.76 -2.02 18.84
CA PRO A 224 13.92 -1.16 17.67
C PRO A 224 12.81 -0.12 17.62
N ASP A 225 13.17 1.15 17.42
CA ASP A 225 12.17 2.18 17.19
C ASP A 225 11.56 2.03 15.79
N PHE A 226 10.44 2.73 15.57
CA PHE A 226 9.72 2.66 14.30
C PHE A 226 10.60 3.06 13.11
N LYS A 227 11.54 3.99 13.31
CA LYS A 227 12.46 4.44 12.26
C LYS A 227 13.41 3.30 11.84
N LEU A 228 13.96 2.56 12.80
CA LEU A 228 14.79 1.39 12.54
C LEU A 228 14.00 0.23 11.91
N ILE A 229 12.75 0.00 12.34
CA ILE A 229 11.89 -1.04 11.75
C ILE A 229 11.60 -0.74 10.27
N LEU A 230 11.23 0.51 9.95
CA LEU A 230 11.04 0.94 8.57
C LEU A 230 12.31 0.83 7.74
N PHE A 231 13.46 1.14 8.33
CA PHE A 231 14.73 0.99 7.66
C PHE A 231 15.08 -0.47 7.39
N TYR A 232 14.82 -1.37 8.36
CA TYR A 232 14.97 -2.81 8.15
C TYR A 232 14.10 -3.30 6.99
N GLN A 233 12.82 -2.90 6.94
CA GLN A 233 11.94 -3.24 5.81
C GLN A 233 12.48 -2.69 4.49
N TYR A 234 13.01 -1.46 4.48
CA TYR A 234 13.63 -0.87 3.31
C TYR A 234 14.83 -1.69 2.82
N LEU A 235 15.66 -2.21 3.73
CA LEU A 235 16.77 -3.09 3.37
C LEU A 235 16.28 -4.41 2.76
N VAL A 236 15.24 -5.03 3.33
CA VAL A 236 14.63 -6.25 2.79
C VAL A 236 14.07 -6.05 1.38
N ASP A 237 13.35 -4.94 1.16
CA ASP A 237 12.66 -4.67 -0.12
C ASP A 237 13.63 -4.28 -1.26
N TYR A 238 14.74 -3.62 -0.92
CA TYR A 238 15.65 -3.02 -1.90
C TYR A 238 17.05 -3.65 -1.95
N GLY A 239 17.44 -4.46 -0.97
CA GLY A 239 18.75 -5.12 -0.94
C GLY A 239 18.99 -6.00 -2.15
N PHE A 240 18.01 -6.84 -2.51
CA PHE A 240 18.10 -7.71 -3.69
C PHE A 240 18.25 -6.91 -4.99
N LYS A 241 17.58 -5.76 -5.10
CA LYS A 241 17.60 -4.91 -6.32
C LYS A 241 18.97 -4.27 -6.58
N GLU A 242 19.73 -4.02 -5.52
CA GLU A 242 21.08 -3.42 -5.59
C GLU A 242 22.20 -4.48 -5.57
N ASN A 243 21.87 -5.76 -5.79
CA ASN A 243 22.81 -6.90 -5.66
C ASN A 243 23.45 -7.02 -4.26
N CYS A 244 22.76 -6.57 -3.22
CA CYS A 244 23.15 -6.71 -1.80
C CYS A 244 22.12 -7.56 -1.05
N PRO A 245 21.99 -8.87 -1.33
CA PRO A 245 20.88 -9.70 -0.82
C PRO A 245 20.93 -9.98 0.69
N LEU A 246 22.03 -9.67 1.37
CA LEU A 246 22.24 -9.92 2.81
C LEU A 246 22.33 -8.61 3.62
N ILE A 247 21.95 -7.46 3.03
CA ILE A 247 22.15 -6.15 3.66
C ILE A 247 21.29 -5.94 4.91
N ASP A 248 20.12 -6.57 4.97
CA ASP A 248 19.28 -6.61 6.17
C ASP A 248 19.95 -7.43 7.29
N GLN A 249 20.64 -8.51 6.93
CA GLN A 249 21.40 -9.33 7.89
C GLN A 249 22.66 -8.61 8.37
N ASP A 250 23.33 -7.84 7.51
CA ASP A 250 24.45 -6.98 7.89
C ASP A 250 24.06 -5.99 9.00
N LEU A 251 22.83 -5.46 8.95
CA LEU A 251 22.28 -4.57 9.97
C LEU A 251 22.11 -5.31 11.31
N ILE A 252 21.55 -6.51 11.30
CA ILE A 252 21.36 -7.32 12.51
C ILE A 252 22.72 -7.72 13.09
N PHE A 253 23.66 -8.16 12.25
CA PHE A 253 25.03 -8.46 12.64
C PHE A 253 25.68 -7.28 13.36
N HIS A 254 25.55 -6.06 12.83
CA HIS A 254 26.09 -4.86 13.46
C HIS A 254 25.52 -4.62 14.87
N ILE A 255 24.20 -4.80 15.06
CA ILE A 255 23.55 -4.69 16.36
C ILE A 255 24.08 -5.76 17.33
N GLU A 256 24.29 -6.98 16.85
CA GLU A 256 24.83 -8.08 17.66
C GLU A 256 26.28 -7.83 18.10
N ILE A 257 27.10 -7.19 17.26
CA ILE A 257 28.46 -6.78 17.66
C ILE A 257 28.42 -5.66 18.72
N LEU A 258 27.54 -4.67 18.58
CA LEU A 258 27.36 -3.65 19.61
C LEU A 258 26.95 -4.25 20.96
N ARG A 259 26.12 -5.30 20.95
CA ARG A 259 25.78 -6.07 22.16
C ARG A 259 27.00 -6.77 22.75
N PHE A 260 27.85 -7.38 21.91
CA PHE A 260 29.10 -8.01 22.32
C PHE A 260 30.07 -7.00 22.96
N GLU A 261 30.27 -5.84 22.35
CA GLU A 261 31.18 -4.81 22.88
C GLU A 261 30.75 -4.31 24.25
N GLU A 262 29.45 -4.10 24.44
CA GLU A 262 28.92 -3.65 25.73
C GLU A 262 29.04 -4.74 26.81
N LEU A 263 28.77 -6.01 26.46
CA LEU A 263 29.02 -7.15 27.35
C LEU A 263 30.50 -7.22 27.77
N HIS A 264 31.41 -6.92 26.85
CA HIS A 264 32.85 -6.89 27.13
C HIS A 264 33.22 -5.74 28.08
N ARG A 265 32.65 -4.54 27.88
CA ARG A 265 32.80 -3.37 28.79
C ARG A 265 32.22 -3.61 30.18
N GLY A 266 31.17 -4.42 30.30
CA GLY A 266 30.50 -4.75 31.55
C GLY A 266 31.30 -5.64 32.52
N HIS A 267 32.55 -6.00 32.18
CA HIS A 267 33.42 -6.87 32.99
C HIS A 267 32.77 -8.21 33.36
N VAL A 268 31.99 -8.77 32.42
CA VAL A 268 31.29 -10.04 32.62
C VAL A 268 32.26 -11.22 32.47
N GLU A 269 31.92 -12.35 33.09
CA GLU A 269 32.64 -13.61 32.98
C GLU A 269 33.04 -13.94 31.54
N HIS A 270 34.32 -14.27 31.33
CA HIS A 270 34.86 -14.60 30.00
C HIS A 270 34.13 -15.77 29.32
N SER A 271 33.52 -16.66 30.11
CA SER A 271 32.70 -17.75 29.60
C SER A 271 31.45 -17.25 28.85
N LEU A 272 30.82 -16.16 29.31
CA LEU A 272 29.65 -15.57 28.66
C LEU A 272 30.04 -14.85 27.36
N ILE A 273 31.15 -14.10 27.39
CA ILE A 273 31.70 -13.43 26.20
C ILE A 273 32.01 -14.47 25.11
N ARG A 274 32.59 -15.62 25.50
CA ARG A 274 32.86 -16.73 24.59
C ARG A 274 31.59 -17.33 23.99
N LYS A 275 30.55 -17.57 24.81
CA LYS A 275 29.23 -18.00 24.31
C LYS A 275 28.63 -17.00 23.33
N LYS A 276 28.77 -15.70 23.59
CA LYS A 276 28.29 -14.64 22.69
C LYS A 276 28.99 -14.69 21.33
N VAL A 277 30.31 -14.83 21.32
CA VAL A 277 31.10 -14.95 20.08
C VAL A 277 30.73 -16.20 19.29
N LEU A 278 30.57 -17.36 19.95
CA LEU A 278 30.14 -18.59 19.29
C LEU A 278 28.73 -18.48 18.71
N CYS A 279 27.82 -17.78 19.40
CA CYS A 279 26.48 -17.50 18.87
C CYS A 279 26.55 -16.63 17.60
N ILE A 280 27.39 -15.57 17.59
CA ILE A 280 27.61 -14.74 16.40
C ILE A 280 28.19 -15.58 15.25
N LEU A 281 29.18 -16.42 15.53
CA LEU A 281 29.78 -17.34 14.55
C LEU A 281 28.71 -18.24 13.92
N GLN A 282 27.95 -18.96 14.75
CA GLN A 282 26.93 -19.92 14.30
C GLN A 282 25.71 -19.27 13.65
N THR A 283 25.47 -17.97 13.87
CA THR A 283 24.34 -17.26 13.26
C THR A 283 24.74 -16.67 11.92
N PHE A 284 25.92 -16.06 11.81
CA PHE A 284 26.28 -15.22 10.66
C PHE A 284 27.35 -15.78 9.73
N LEU A 285 28.24 -16.63 10.24
CA LEU A 285 29.45 -17.06 9.52
C LEU A 285 29.46 -18.57 9.23
N GLU A 286 28.87 -19.37 10.13
CA GLU A 286 28.76 -20.83 10.06
C GLU A 286 27.31 -21.25 10.31
N SER A 287 26.36 -20.57 9.66
CA SER A 287 24.94 -20.86 9.83
C SER A 287 24.59 -22.28 9.39
N VAL A 288 23.80 -22.95 10.23
CA VAL A 288 23.19 -24.24 9.89
C VAL A 288 22.08 -24.11 8.85
N PHE A 289 21.60 -22.89 8.61
CA PHE A 289 20.60 -22.57 7.60
C PHE A 289 21.27 -21.97 6.35
N PRO A 290 20.94 -22.44 5.14
CA PRO A 290 21.50 -21.89 3.91
C PRO A 290 20.97 -20.47 3.61
N PRO A 291 21.81 -19.55 3.08
CA PRO A 291 23.25 -19.70 2.87
C PRO A 291 24.03 -19.73 4.20
N GLN A 292 25.09 -20.54 4.29
CA GLN A 292 25.86 -20.69 5.55
C GLN A 292 26.46 -19.35 6.03
N ILE A 293 26.83 -18.50 5.09
CA ILE A 293 27.23 -17.12 5.33
C ILE A 293 25.98 -16.25 5.18
N GLN A 294 25.61 -15.57 6.26
CA GLN A 294 24.42 -14.72 6.32
C GLN A 294 24.78 -13.22 6.25
N ILE A 295 26.05 -12.85 6.01
CA ILE A 295 26.49 -11.44 5.90
C ILE A 295 27.25 -11.16 4.61
N GLY A 296 27.16 -9.92 4.12
CA GLY A 296 27.72 -9.42 2.87
C GLY A 296 29.22 -9.08 2.94
N LEU A 297 30.06 -9.99 3.42
CA LEU A 297 31.52 -9.78 3.49
C LEU A 297 32.28 -10.54 2.40
N PRO A 298 33.44 -10.02 1.93
CA PRO A 298 34.33 -10.79 1.07
C PRO A 298 34.80 -12.07 1.75
N ASN A 299 34.84 -13.19 1.00
CA ASN A 299 35.22 -14.51 1.51
C ASN A 299 36.57 -14.52 2.26
N GLU A 300 37.54 -13.72 1.80
CA GLU A 300 38.83 -13.60 2.48
C GLU A 300 38.71 -13.01 3.90
N VAL A 301 37.83 -12.01 4.08
CA VAL A 301 37.58 -11.39 5.38
C VAL A 301 36.87 -12.39 6.30
N ILE A 302 35.90 -13.12 5.76
CA ILE A 302 35.16 -14.17 6.49
C ILE A 302 36.12 -15.24 6.99
N ASN A 303 36.95 -15.82 6.10
CA ASN A 303 37.88 -16.88 6.46
C ASN A 303 38.89 -16.42 7.52
N ARG A 304 39.40 -15.18 7.43
CA ARG A 304 40.28 -14.59 8.45
C ARG A 304 39.55 -14.38 9.78
N LEU A 305 38.30 -13.93 9.76
CA LEU A 305 37.50 -13.69 10.96
C LEU A 305 37.17 -15.00 11.67
N VAL A 306 36.65 -15.99 10.94
CA VAL A 306 36.35 -17.34 11.44
C VAL A 306 37.60 -17.97 12.05
N GLY A 307 38.75 -17.92 11.36
CA GLY A 307 40.01 -18.42 11.89
C GLY A 307 40.47 -17.69 13.16
N ARG A 308 40.22 -16.38 13.30
CA ARG A 308 40.50 -15.63 14.53
C ARG A 308 39.57 -16.02 15.67
N ILE A 309 38.27 -16.20 15.39
CA ILE A 309 37.27 -16.64 16.36
C ILE A 309 37.68 -17.99 16.94
N HIS A 310 37.86 -19.01 16.11
CA HIS A 310 38.22 -20.37 16.55
C HIS A 310 39.45 -20.38 17.46
N ARG A 311 40.53 -19.69 17.05
CA ARG A 311 41.75 -19.58 17.87
C ARG A 311 41.47 -18.97 19.24
N GLN A 312 40.70 -17.88 19.32
CA GLN A 312 40.42 -17.22 20.60
C GLN A 312 39.41 -17.98 21.47
N THR A 313 38.49 -18.72 20.86
CA THR A 313 37.51 -19.53 21.59
C THR A 313 38.11 -20.82 22.14
N ASP A 314 39.09 -21.41 21.46
CA ASP A 314 39.77 -22.65 21.90
C ASP A 314 40.74 -22.40 23.06
N HIS A 315 41.40 -21.24 23.09
CA HIS A 315 42.24 -20.85 24.22
C HIS A 315 41.38 -20.43 25.41
N LYS A 316 41.81 -20.72 26.65
CA LYS A 316 41.11 -20.26 27.88
C LYS A 316 41.28 -18.76 28.19
N GLY A 317 42.02 -18.03 27.35
CA GLY A 317 42.31 -16.61 27.52
C GLY A 317 41.11 -15.68 27.25
N PRO A 318 41.30 -14.38 27.49
CA PRO A 318 40.31 -13.36 27.16
C PRO A 318 40.16 -13.20 25.65
N ILE A 319 38.93 -12.93 25.22
CA ILE A 319 38.61 -12.60 23.82
C ILE A 319 38.91 -11.12 23.57
N SER A 320 39.49 -10.80 22.42
CA SER A 320 39.84 -9.43 22.07
C SER A 320 38.59 -8.59 21.74
N LEU A 321 38.50 -7.37 22.29
CA LEU A 321 37.38 -6.45 22.02
C LEU A 321 37.27 -6.10 20.53
N ASN A 322 38.42 -5.96 19.86
CA ASN A 322 38.54 -5.58 18.44
C ASN A 322 38.38 -6.74 17.46
N LEU A 323 37.83 -7.89 17.89
CA LEU A 323 37.71 -9.10 17.08
C LEU A 323 36.94 -8.85 15.78
N PHE A 324 35.94 -7.97 15.82
CA PHE A 324 34.99 -7.74 14.72
C PHE A 324 35.18 -6.40 13.99
N ASP A 325 36.15 -5.55 14.36
CA ASP A 325 36.30 -4.18 13.84
C ASP A 325 36.32 -4.09 12.31
N GLU A 326 37.05 -5.00 11.66
CA GLU A 326 37.16 -5.06 10.20
C GLU A 326 35.81 -5.38 9.55
N ALA A 327 35.10 -6.38 10.10
CA ALA A 327 33.79 -6.82 9.61
C ALA A 327 32.73 -5.73 9.81
N VAL A 328 32.67 -5.15 11.01
CA VAL A 328 31.76 -4.05 11.37
C VAL A 328 31.97 -2.85 10.45
N ARG A 329 33.23 -2.47 10.18
CA ARG A 329 33.53 -1.34 9.30
C ARG A 329 33.03 -1.60 7.87
N LEU A 330 33.22 -2.81 7.36
CA LEU A 330 32.81 -3.17 5.99
C LEU A 330 31.29 -3.24 5.86
N THR A 331 30.60 -3.95 6.75
CA THR A 331 29.13 -4.04 6.73
C THR A 331 28.49 -2.67 6.95
N PHE A 332 29.01 -1.87 7.89
CA PHE A 332 28.49 -0.52 8.12
C PHE A 332 28.65 0.39 6.90
N ASN A 333 29.79 0.31 6.20
CA ASN A 333 30.00 1.07 4.96
C ASN A 333 29.05 0.64 3.84
N GLU A 334 28.60 -0.61 3.82
CA GLU A 334 27.62 -1.11 2.85
C GLU A 334 26.20 -0.66 3.20
N ILE A 335 25.83 -0.66 4.49
CA ILE A 335 24.50 -0.23 4.98
C ILE A 335 24.31 1.28 4.82
N LEU A 336 25.36 2.07 5.05
CA LEU A 336 25.26 3.52 5.19
C LEU A 336 24.67 4.24 3.95
N PRO A 337 25.00 3.88 2.69
CA PRO A 337 24.34 4.40 1.51
C PRO A 337 22.83 4.13 1.43
N PHE A 338 22.37 2.98 1.93
CA PHE A 338 20.94 2.68 2.01
C PHE A 338 20.25 3.55 3.04
N TRP A 339 20.88 3.79 4.19
CA TRP A 339 20.36 4.72 5.21
C TRP A 339 20.21 6.14 4.65
N ALA A 340 21.22 6.61 3.92
CA ALA A 340 21.21 7.89 3.26
C ALA A 340 20.05 8.02 2.24
N GLY A 341 19.79 6.96 1.48
CA GLY A 341 18.65 6.88 0.56
C GLY A 341 17.30 6.81 1.28
N PHE A 342 17.19 5.95 2.29
CA PHE A 342 15.98 5.80 3.11
C PHE A 342 15.56 7.14 3.73
N LYS A 343 16.49 7.88 4.34
CA LYS A 343 16.19 9.21 4.90
C LYS A 343 15.65 10.17 3.85
N ARG A 344 16.31 10.26 2.71
CA ARG A 344 15.98 11.26 1.68
C ARG A 344 14.75 10.89 0.85
N ASN A 345 14.43 9.60 0.74
CA ASN A 345 13.35 9.13 -0.10
C ASN A 345 12.09 8.73 0.67
N ILE A 346 12.24 8.29 1.92
CA ILE A 346 11.12 7.81 2.74
C ILE A 346 10.81 8.80 3.85
N LEU A 347 11.82 9.21 4.62
CA LEU A 347 11.61 10.15 5.74
C LEU A 347 11.46 11.61 5.30
N SER A 348 12.00 11.98 4.14
CA SER A 348 11.87 13.34 3.59
C SER A 348 10.51 13.62 2.92
N TYR A 349 9.62 12.63 2.80
CA TYR A 349 8.29 12.90 2.24
C TYR A 349 7.46 13.78 3.19
N LYS A 350 6.75 14.76 2.60
CA LYS A 350 5.92 15.83 3.21
C LYS A 350 4.99 15.45 4.37
N TYR A 351 4.85 14.17 4.69
CA TYR A 351 3.99 13.67 5.77
C TYR A 351 4.75 13.39 7.07
N HIS A 352 6.09 13.31 7.08
CA HIS A 352 6.82 13.03 8.33
C HIS A 352 6.62 14.14 9.37
N GLU A 353 6.75 15.40 8.95
CA GLU A 353 6.50 16.57 9.80
C GLU A 353 5.03 16.64 10.25
N VAL A 354 4.08 16.33 9.35
CA VAL A 354 2.65 16.28 9.69
C VAL A 354 2.35 15.18 10.71
N LEU A 355 2.97 14.02 10.58
CA LEU A 355 2.80 12.88 11.49
C LEU A 355 3.48 13.13 12.84
N GLU A 356 4.66 13.75 12.87
CA GLU A 356 5.31 14.18 14.11
C GLU A 356 4.49 15.24 14.84
N ASN A 357 3.97 16.24 14.11
CA ASN A 357 3.08 17.25 14.68
C ASN A 357 1.78 16.64 15.23
N ARG A 358 1.21 15.63 14.55
CA ARG A 358 0.03 14.90 15.04
C ARG A 358 0.34 14.04 16.26
N LEU A 359 1.49 13.36 16.28
CA LEU A 359 1.92 12.57 17.44
C LEU A 359 2.13 13.46 18.67
N LYS A 360 2.77 14.61 18.48
CA LYS A 360 2.97 15.60 19.54
C LYS A 360 1.64 16.16 20.04
N ALA A 361 0.73 16.54 19.13
CA ALA A 361 -0.63 16.97 19.49
C ALA A 361 -1.43 15.89 20.24
N HIS A 362 -1.21 14.61 19.95
CA HIS A 362 -1.82 13.50 20.67
C HIS A 362 -1.18 13.28 22.05
N GLN A 363 0.14 13.41 22.18
CA GLN A 363 0.84 13.30 23.47
C GLN A 363 0.47 14.45 24.41
N ASP A 364 0.28 15.64 23.85
CA ASP A 364 -0.15 16.84 24.57
C ASP A 364 -1.68 16.88 24.76
N TRP A 365 -2.42 15.88 24.26
CA TRP A 365 -3.87 15.81 24.36
C TRP A 365 -4.30 15.53 25.81
N LYS A 366 -4.73 16.58 26.52
CA LYS A 366 -5.40 16.42 27.81
C LYS A 366 -6.80 15.86 27.58
N LEU A 367 -7.23 14.88 28.39
CA LEU A 367 -8.61 14.39 28.35
C LEU A 367 -9.56 15.60 28.47
N PRO A 368 -10.56 15.74 27.59
CA PRO A 368 -11.57 16.77 27.74
C PRO A 368 -12.22 16.62 29.11
N SER A 369 -12.45 17.73 29.81
CA SER A 369 -13.19 17.69 31.07
C SER A 369 -14.55 17.03 30.81
N THR A 370 -14.86 15.97 31.55
CA THR A 370 -16.16 15.29 31.50
C THR A 370 -17.27 16.10 32.18
N GLU A 371 -16.94 17.22 32.83
CA GLU A 371 -17.92 18.16 33.37
C GLU A 371 -18.41 19.12 32.28
N ILE A 372 -19.57 18.80 31.72
CA ILE A 372 -20.30 19.71 30.83
C ILE A 372 -21.09 20.68 31.70
N GLN A 373 -20.63 21.93 31.78
CA GLN A 373 -21.42 23.01 32.40
C GLN A 373 -22.56 23.41 31.46
N LEU A 374 -23.80 23.19 31.89
CA LEU A 374 -24.98 23.62 31.15
C LEU A 374 -25.09 25.15 31.17
N PRO A 375 -25.51 25.79 30.07
CA PRO A 375 -25.74 27.24 30.05
C PRO A 375 -26.85 27.63 31.04
N ASN A 376 -26.69 28.77 31.70
CA ASN A 376 -27.70 29.31 32.61
C ASN A 376 -29.05 29.46 31.90
N MET A 377 -30.14 29.06 32.57
CA MET A 377 -31.48 29.11 32.01
C MET A 377 -31.87 30.58 31.71
N PRO A 378 -32.26 30.92 30.47
CA PRO A 378 -32.66 32.28 30.14
C PRO A 378 -33.96 32.64 30.87
N HIS A 379 -33.98 33.79 31.54
CA HIS A 379 -35.07 34.19 32.44
C HIS A 379 -36.43 34.47 31.76
N ASP A 380 -36.52 34.46 30.42
CA ASP A 380 -37.61 35.15 29.74
C ASP A 380 -38.40 34.35 28.69
N LYS A 381 -38.13 33.05 28.46
CA LYS A 381 -38.97 32.22 27.54
C LYS A 381 -38.96 30.75 27.93
N GLU A 382 -40.07 30.07 27.65
CA GLU A 382 -40.33 28.63 27.76
C GLU A 382 -39.30 27.80 26.96
N ALA A 383 -38.09 27.69 27.49
CA ALA A 383 -37.02 26.90 26.90
C ALA A 383 -37.23 25.42 27.24
N ASN A 384 -37.93 24.70 26.37
CA ASN A 384 -38.34 23.31 26.63
C ASN A 384 -37.37 22.27 26.05
N SER A 385 -36.26 22.69 25.41
CA SER A 385 -35.31 21.76 24.78
C SER A 385 -33.88 22.32 24.70
N PHE A 386 -32.91 21.40 24.68
CA PHE A 386 -31.49 21.68 24.47
C PHE A 386 -31.02 21.10 23.14
N THR A 387 -30.04 21.75 22.52
CA THR A 387 -29.34 21.23 21.34
C THR A 387 -27.86 21.07 21.65
N TYR A 388 -27.25 20.02 21.11
CA TYR A 388 -25.80 19.80 21.20
C TYR A 388 -25.16 19.77 19.82
N SER A 389 -24.04 20.47 19.67
CA SER A 389 -23.23 20.49 18.46
C SER A 389 -21.75 20.39 18.81
N ILE A 390 -21.01 19.56 18.07
CA ILE A 390 -19.56 19.41 18.20
C ILE A 390 -18.82 20.74 17.97
N ARG A 391 -19.40 21.66 17.18
CA ARG A 391 -18.80 22.99 16.94
C ARG A 391 -19.21 24.07 17.94
N LYS A 392 -20.35 23.94 18.61
CA LYS A 392 -20.97 25.02 19.40
C LYS A 392 -21.25 24.67 20.87
N GLY A 393 -21.11 23.42 21.28
CA GLY A 393 -21.47 22.96 22.63
C GLY A 393 -22.97 22.74 22.80
N VAL A 394 -23.43 22.77 24.06
CA VAL A 394 -24.85 22.69 24.44
C VAL A 394 -25.45 24.09 24.45
N ASP A 395 -26.60 24.29 23.81
CA ASP A 395 -27.31 25.58 23.79
C ASP A 395 -28.84 25.38 23.90
N TRP A 396 -29.53 26.40 24.41
CA TRP A 396 -30.99 26.37 24.59
C TRP A 396 -31.72 26.62 23.27
N GLN A 397 -32.73 25.81 22.96
CA GLN A 397 -33.57 25.98 21.77
C GLN A 397 -35.00 26.31 22.18
N ASN A 398 -35.51 27.44 21.68
CA ASN A 398 -36.93 27.78 21.75
C ASN A 398 -37.67 27.01 20.66
N VAL A 399 -38.49 26.03 21.05
CA VAL A 399 -39.42 25.38 20.13
C VAL A 399 -40.70 26.20 20.17
N GLY A 400 -40.81 27.20 19.30
CA GLY A 400 -42.06 27.94 19.14
C GLY A 400 -43.16 27.00 18.64
N HIS A 401 -44.33 27.07 19.28
CA HIS A 401 -45.57 26.48 18.75
C HIS A 401 -46.10 27.27 17.55
#